data_AF-A0A382ZBQ1-F1
#
_entry.id   AF-A0A382ZBQ1-F1
#
_cell.length_a   1.000
_cell.length_b   1.000
_cell.length_c   1.000
_cell.angle_alpha   90.00
_cell.angle_beta   90.00
_cell.angle_gamma   90.00
#
_symmetry.space_group_name_H-M   'P 1'
#
loop_
_entity.id
_entity.type
_entity.pdbx_description
1 polymer ?
#
loop_
_entity_poly.entity_id
_entity_poly.type
_entity_poly.pdbx_seq_one_letter_code
_entity_poly.pdbx_strand_id
1 'polypeptide(L)'
;VVLGKDEEIQVEDLPLSLRKNWRKGEISNKTLALEDAQRGFKKQYIEYILTQNGGNRSKTAKVLDIQRTYLSRLIRELNIG
;
A
#
# COMPACT_ATOMS: atom_id res chain seq x y z
N VAL A 1 9.88 3.63 30.48
CA VAL A 1 8.55 3.05 30.76
C VAL A 1 7.54 4.16 30.58
N VAL A 2 6.67 4.10 29.57
CA VAL A 2 5.58 5.07 29.41
C VAL A 2 4.36 4.45 30.10
N LEU A 3 3.99 5.00 31.25
CA LEU A 3 2.79 4.62 32.01
C LEU A 3 1.65 5.53 31.53
N GLY A 4 0.78 5.01 30.67
CA GLY A 4 -0.50 5.65 30.37
C GLY A 4 -1.35 5.66 31.64
N LYS A 5 -1.95 6.82 31.94
CA LYS A 5 -2.66 7.07 33.20
C LYS A 5 -4.14 6.68 33.15
N ASP A 6 -4.68 6.47 31.95
CA ASP A 6 -6.09 6.21 31.67
C ASP A 6 -6.26 4.95 30.82
N GLU A 7 -7.47 4.38 30.81
CA GLU A 7 -7.80 3.11 30.11
C GLU A 7 -7.65 3.19 28.57
N GLU A 8 -7.54 4.40 28.01
CA GLU A 8 -7.36 4.61 26.57
C GLU A 8 -6.14 5.49 26.27
N ILE A 9 -5.33 5.04 25.31
CA ILE A 9 -4.12 5.74 24.84
C ILE A 9 -4.54 6.86 23.88
N GLN A 10 -4.19 8.11 24.20
CA GLN A 10 -4.44 9.27 23.34
C GLN A 10 -3.31 9.47 22.33
N VAL A 11 -3.56 10.21 21.25
CA VAL A 11 -2.52 10.56 20.24
C VAL A 11 -1.38 11.33 20.90
N GLU A 12 -1.69 12.04 21.98
CA GLU A 12 -0.77 12.79 22.82
C GLU A 12 0.20 11.89 23.61
N ASP A 13 -0.17 10.63 23.84
CA ASP A 13 0.67 9.68 24.56
C ASP A 13 1.67 8.97 23.64
N LEU A 14 1.49 9.12 22.32
CA LEU A 14 2.39 8.52 21.34
C LEU A 14 3.70 9.33 21.25
N PRO A 15 4.86 8.65 21.23
CA PRO A 15 6.15 9.26 20.95
C PRO A 15 6.12 10.08 19.66
N LEU A 16 6.82 11.22 19.62
CA LEU A 16 6.87 12.11 18.45
C LEU A 16 7.31 11.41 17.16
N SER A 17 8.12 10.35 17.27
CA SER A 17 8.51 9.48 16.16
C SER A 17 7.32 8.71 15.56
N LEU A 18 6.41 8.21 16.40
CA LEU A 18 5.17 7.56 15.98
C LEU A 18 4.15 8.58 15.45
N ARG A 19 4.12 9.80 16.00
CA ARG A 19 3.23 10.87 15.52
C ARG A 19 3.58 11.36 14.11
N LYS A 20 4.87 11.50 13.79
CA LYS A 20 5.31 11.88 12.43
C LYS A 20 4.99 10.81 11.38
N ASN A 21 5.00 9.55 11.81
CA ASN A 21 4.75 8.39 10.96
C ASN A 21 3.30 7.92 11.02
N TRP A 22 2.43 8.61 11.77
CA TRP A 22 0.99 8.40 11.77
C TRP A 22 0.46 8.89 10.42
N ARG A 23 0.68 8.06 9.40
CA ARG A 23 -0.16 8.06 8.23
C ARG A 23 -1.54 7.73 8.76
N LYS A 24 -2.34 8.76 9.01
CA LYS A 24 -3.81 8.68 8.97
C LYS A 24 -4.11 7.70 7.85
N GLY A 25 -4.60 6.51 8.21
CA GLY A 25 -4.64 5.37 7.29
C GLY A 25 -5.08 5.85 5.91
N GLU A 26 -4.37 5.43 4.87
CA GLU A 26 -4.53 5.90 3.46
C GLU A 26 -5.96 5.71 2.89
N ILE A 27 -6.91 5.28 3.72
CA ILE A 27 -8.36 5.41 3.57
C ILE A 27 -8.84 6.85 3.94
N SER A 28 -8.00 7.88 3.80
CA SER A 28 -8.47 9.28 3.83
C SER A 28 -9.37 9.61 2.63
N ASN A 29 -9.51 8.68 1.69
CA ASN A 29 -10.46 8.72 0.59
C ASN A 29 -11.80 8.12 1.03
N LYS A 30 -12.50 8.80 1.94
CA LYS A 30 -13.79 8.39 2.51
C LYS A 30 -14.97 8.38 1.50
N THR A 31 -14.70 8.42 0.19
CA THR A 31 -15.70 8.53 -0.88
C THR A 31 -15.32 7.82 -2.18
N LEU A 32 -14.28 6.97 -2.20
CA LEU A 32 -13.94 6.20 -3.39
C LEU A 32 -14.83 4.95 -3.49
N ALA A 33 -15.35 4.67 -4.68
CA ALA A 33 -16.06 3.43 -4.94
C ALA A 33 -15.14 2.24 -4.67
N LEU A 34 -15.70 1.08 -4.33
CA LEU A 34 -14.93 -0.16 -4.10
C LEU A 34 -13.93 -0.44 -5.25
N GLU A 35 -14.36 -0.17 -6.48
CA GLU A 35 -13.53 -0.31 -7.67
C GLU A 35 -12.28 0.57 -7.64
N ASP A 36 -12.41 1.84 -7.25
CA ASP A 36 -11.29 2.76 -7.13
C ASP A 36 -10.31 2.34 -6.04
N ALA A 37 -10.83 1.88 -4.89
CA ALA A 37 -10.00 1.38 -3.80
C ALA A 37 -9.22 0.13 -4.23
N GLN A 38 -9.88 -0.81 -4.91
CA GLN A 38 -9.22 -2.00 -5.47
C GLN A 38 -8.18 -1.63 -6.52
N ARG A 39 -8.47 -0.66 -7.39
CA ARG A 39 -7.52 -0.18 -8.40
C ARG A 39 -6.29 0.45 -7.75
N GLY A 40 -6.48 1.28 -6.73
CA GLY A 40 -5.40 1.91 -5.96
C GLY A 40 -4.51 0.88 -5.29
N PHE A 41 -5.10 -0.07 -4.56
CA PHE A 41 -4.36 -1.15 -3.92
C PHE A 41 -3.56 -1.98 -4.93
N LYS A 42 -4.19 -2.42 -6.03
CA LYS A 42 -3.51 -3.20 -7.07
C LYS A 42 -2.32 -2.45 -7.64
N LYS A 43 -2.47 -1.15 -7.88
CA LYS A 43 -1.39 -0.30 -8.38
C LYS A 43 -0.20 -0.28 -7.42
N GLN A 44 -0.44 0.09 -6.16
CA GLN A 44 0.60 0.19 -5.14
C GLN A 44 1.30 -1.15 -4.91
N TYR A 45 0.54 -2.25 -4.88
CA TYR A 45 1.09 -3.57 -4.65
C TYR A 45 1.96 -4.06 -5.81
N ILE A 46 1.51 -3.87 -7.06
CA ILE A 46 2.29 -4.25 -8.25
C ILE A 46 3.57 -3.41 -8.35
N GLU A 47 3.51 -2.10 -8.09
CA GLU A 47 4.68 -1.22 -8.04
C GLU A 47 5.69 -1.66 -6.97
N TYR A 48 5.21 -2.02 -5.79
CA TYR A 48 6.04 -2.54 -4.71
C TYR A 48 6.79 -3.80 -5.14
N ILE A 49 6.08 -4.81 -5.67
CA ILE A 49 6.70 -6.08 -6.09
C ILE A 49 7.64 -5.89 -7.29
N LEU A 50 7.30 -5.01 -8.23
CA LEU A 50 8.19 -4.64 -9.34
C LEU A 50 9.50 -4.05 -8.82
N THR A 51 9.42 -3.14 -7.84
CA THR A 51 10.59 -2.52 -7.21
C THR A 51 11.46 -3.57 -6.51
N GLN A 52 10.85 -4.47 -5.72
CA GLN A 52 11.57 -5.57 -5.05
C GLN A 52 12.25 -6.52 -6.05
N ASN A 53 11.70 -6.68 -7.25
CA ASN A 53 12.25 -7.52 -8.31
C ASN A 53 13.13 -6.77 -9.33
N GLY A 54 13.53 -5.52 -9.04
CA GLY A 54 14.38 -4.72 -9.92
C GLY A 54 13.75 -4.43 -11.29
N GLY A 55 12.43 -4.27 -11.35
CA GLY A 55 11.67 -4.04 -12.59
C GLY A 55 11.49 -5.29 -13.46
N ASN A 56 11.95 -6.47 -13.02
CA ASN A 56 11.82 -7.68 -13.81
C ASN A 56 10.37 -8.19 -13.84
N ARG A 57 9.66 -7.86 -14.91
CA ARG A 57 8.25 -8.25 -15.12
C ARG A 57 8.03 -9.76 -15.12
N SER A 58 8.97 -10.54 -15.66
CA SER A 58 8.85 -12.01 -15.69
C SER A 58 8.98 -12.63 -14.30
N LYS A 59 9.91 -12.13 -13.46
CA LYS A 59 10.02 -12.56 -12.06
C LYS A 59 8.81 -12.11 -11.24
N THR A 60 8.38 -10.86 -11.44
CA THR A 60 7.20 -10.29 -10.75
C THR A 60 5.93 -11.09 -11.04
N ALA A 61 5.70 -11.46 -12.31
CA ALA A 61 4.55 -12.28 -12.69
C ALA A 61 4.56 -13.66 -12.00
N LYS A 62 5.73 -14.29 -11.86
CA LYS A 62 5.88 -15.55 -11.12
C LYS A 62 5.60 -15.38 -9.63
N VAL A 63 6.10 -14.31 -9.00
CA VAL A 63 5.86 -14.03 -7.57
C VAL A 63 4.38 -13.76 -7.29
N LEU A 64 3.71 -13.05 -8.20
CA LEU A 64 2.28 -12.77 -8.11
C LEU A 64 1.40 -13.96 -8.54
N ASP A 65 2.00 -15.06 -8.98
CA ASP A 65 1.33 -16.25 -9.53
C ASP A 65 0.30 -15.92 -10.63
N ILE A 66 0.70 -15.05 -11.56
CA ILE A 66 -0.12 -14.66 -12.71
C ILE A 66 0.66 -14.78 -14.02
N GLN A 67 -0.07 -14.89 -15.12
CA GLN A 67 0.54 -14.88 -16.44
C GLN A 67 1.24 -13.54 -16.73
N ARG A 68 2.43 -13.59 -17.34
CA ARG A 68 3.21 -12.40 -17.74
C ARG A 68 2.42 -11.45 -18.64
N THR A 69 1.58 -12.00 -19.52
CA THR A 69 0.68 -11.25 -20.40
C THR A 69 -0.34 -10.45 -19.59
N TYR A 70 -0.93 -11.09 -18.57
CA TYR A 70 -1.87 -10.43 -17.66
C TYR A 70 -1.19 -9.33 -16.84
N LEU A 71 0.00 -9.57 -16.29
CA LEU A 71 0.78 -8.51 -15.63
C LEU A 71 1.06 -7.34 -16.57
N SER A 72 1.44 -7.61 -17.82
CA SER A 72 1.72 -6.55 -18.81
C SER A 72 0.47 -5.73 -19.14
N ARG A 73 -0.71 -6.38 -19.15
CA ARG A 73 -2.00 -5.71 -19.29
C ARG A 73 -2.31 -4.84 -18.08
N LEU A 74 -2.15 -5.36 -16.87
CA LEU A 74 -2.35 -4.62 -15.63
C LEU A 74 -1.46 -3.38 -15.51
N ILE A 75 -0.17 -3.49 -15.89
CA ILE A 75 0.76 -2.35 -15.88
C ILE A 75 0.24 -1.20 -16.77
N ARG A 76 -0.32 -1.53 -17.94
CA ARG A 76 -0.91 -0.54 -18.87
C ARG A 76 -2.21 0.05 -18.32
N GLU A 77 -3.11 -0.82 -17.85
CA GLU A 77 -4.43 -0.40 -17.31
C GLU A 77 -4.28 0.49 -16.07
N LEU A 78 -3.30 0.19 -15.21
CA LEU A 78 -3.06 0.92 -13.96
C LEU A 78 -2.11 2.11 -14.13
N ASN A 79 -1.61 2.36 -15.35
CA ASN A 79 -0.61 3.39 -15.66
C ASN A 79 0.59 3.33 -14.70
N ILE A 80 1.19 2.15 -14.60
CA ILE A 80 2.41 1.89 -13.82
C ILE A 80 3.60 2.12 -14.76
N GLY A 81 4.41 3.14 -14.46
CA GLY A 81 5.54 3.62 -15.28
C GLY A 81 6.87 3.18 -14.72
#